data_AF-A0AAD8IT46-F1
#
_entry.id   AF-A0AAD8IT46-F1
#
_cell.length_a   1.000
_cell.length_b   1.000
_cell.length_c   1.000
_cell.angle_alpha   90.00
_cell.angle_beta   90.00
_cell.angle_gamma   90.00
#
_symmetry.space_group_name_H-M   'P 1'
#
loop_
_entity.id
_entity.type
_entity.pdbx_description
1 polymer ?
#
loop_
_entity_poly.entity_id
_entity_poly.type
_entity_poly.pdbx_seq_one_letter_code
_entity_poly.pdbx_strand_id
1 'polypeptide(L)'
;MKIIVQEGGVASLLKLLKDGASAEAQMGAATALYNLGTDQEKVKSIASEVSALSIVVKAIGKSLMRVQIVLVNLVARMAELDEGVREDLGRENVTRPLVTLLGMDIVVEEAKTPSSKPTSIHSLVQINKEVSKKKFHSTSSLSLYSDGSSRGGRKEREAESPDMKHMLKISCAGALLKLCREGKHKQSFR
;
A
#
# COMPACT_ATOMS: atom_id res chain seq x y z
N MET A 1 13.50 -1.04 -26.89
CA MET A 1 12.41 -1.53 -26.02
C MET A 1 11.23 -2.19 -26.75
N LYS A 2 11.26 -2.35 -28.09
CA LYS A 2 10.20 -3.05 -28.86
C LYS A 2 10.12 -4.57 -28.60
N ILE A 3 11.17 -5.18 -28.05
CA ILE A 3 11.32 -6.64 -27.93
C ILE A 3 10.47 -7.23 -26.78
N ILE A 4 10.34 -6.56 -25.63
CA ILE A 4 9.62 -7.12 -24.46
C ILE A 4 8.11 -7.22 -24.73
N VAL A 5 7.55 -6.28 -25.50
CA VAL A 5 6.12 -6.27 -25.84
C VAL A 5 5.80 -7.29 -26.94
N GLN A 6 6.71 -7.54 -27.89
CA GLN A 6 6.48 -8.48 -28.99
C GLN A 6 6.57 -9.96 -28.59
N GLU A 7 7.25 -10.30 -27.50
CA GLU A 7 7.47 -11.69 -27.06
C GLU A 7 6.49 -12.15 -25.96
N GLY A 8 5.34 -11.47 -25.77
CA GLY A 8 4.41 -11.80 -24.68
C GLY A 8 4.96 -11.47 -23.27
N GLY A 9 5.91 -10.53 -23.20
CA GLY A 9 6.54 -10.13 -21.93
C GLY A 9 5.56 -9.48 -20.97
N VAL A 10 4.54 -8.75 -21.46
CA VAL A 10 3.53 -8.12 -20.58
C VAL A 10 2.73 -9.18 -19.83
N ALA A 11 2.23 -10.20 -20.52
CA ALA A 11 1.52 -11.32 -19.88
C ALA A 11 2.38 -12.03 -18.82
N SER A 12 3.67 -12.23 -19.09
CA SER A 12 4.61 -12.81 -18.13
C SER A 12 4.83 -11.93 -16.90
N LEU A 13 4.93 -10.61 -17.08
CA LEU A 13 5.05 -9.65 -15.98
C LEU A 13 3.76 -9.60 -15.15
N LEU A 14 2.59 -9.63 -15.77
CA LEU A 14 1.30 -9.68 -15.08
C LEU A 14 1.15 -10.97 -14.26
N LYS A 15 1.58 -12.11 -14.82
CA LYS A 15 1.62 -13.38 -14.10
C LYS A 15 2.56 -13.30 -12.90
N LEU A 16 3.77 -12.74 -13.08
CA LEU A 16 4.72 -12.56 -11.99
C LEU A 16 4.20 -11.60 -10.89
N LEU A 17 3.45 -10.56 -11.28
CA LEU A 17 2.83 -9.65 -10.33
C LEU A 17 1.75 -10.36 -9.50
N LYS A 18 0.94 -11.21 -10.13
CA LYS A 18 -0.16 -11.94 -9.51
C LYS A 18 0.31 -13.10 -8.63
N ASP A 19 1.22 -13.91 -9.15
CA ASP A 19 1.64 -15.21 -8.58
C ASP A 19 3.04 -15.16 -7.96
N GLY A 20 3.69 -13.99 -7.94
CA GLY A 20 5.07 -13.81 -7.48
C GLY A 20 5.29 -14.31 -6.07
N ALA A 21 6.29 -15.19 -5.90
CA ALA A 21 6.61 -15.82 -4.61
C ALA A 21 7.30 -14.88 -3.61
N SER A 22 7.85 -13.74 -4.07
CA SER A 22 8.52 -12.76 -3.22
C SER A 22 8.14 -11.31 -3.59
N ALA A 23 8.32 -10.41 -2.62
CA ALA A 23 8.07 -8.99 -2.80
C ALA A 23 8.98 -8.37 -3.87
N GLU A 24 10.21 -8.86 -4.01
CA GLU A 24 11.21 -8.45 -4.98
C GLU A 24 10.78 -8.82 -6.40
N ALA A 25 10.19 -10.01 -6.57
CA ALA A 25 9.63 -10.43 -7.85
C ALA A 25 8.45 -9.54 -8.25
N GLN A 26 7.55 -9.25 -7.32
CA GLN A 26 6.44 -8.32 -7.55
C GLN A 26 6.94 -6.90 -7.84
N MET A 27 7.97 -6.44 -7.12
CA MET A 27 8.58 -5.12 -7.32
C MET A 27 9.22 -4.98 -8.70
N GLY A 28 9.96 -6.01 -9.14
CA GLY A 28 10.55 -6.08 -10.47
C GLY A 28 9.47 -6.04 -11.56
N ALA A 29 8.41 -6.83 -11.39
CA ALA A 29 7.27 -6.85 -12.31
C ALA A 29 6.56 -5.48 -12.38
N ALA A 30 6.23 -4.89 -11.23
CA ALA A 30 5.57 -3.58 -11.15
C ALA A 30 6.42 -2.47 -11.79
N THR A 31 7.72 -2.46 -11.52
CA THR A 31 8.66 -1.47 -12.08
C THR A 31 8.79 -1.62 -13.59
N ALA A 32 8.86 -2.85 -14.09
CA ALA A 32 8.91 -3.12 -15.52
C ALA A 32 7.61 -2.64 -16.22
N LEU A 33 6.44 -2.95 -15.66
CA LEU A 33 5.16 -2.47 -16.19
C LEU A 33 5.06 -0.93 -16.20
N TYR A 34 5.50 -0.28 -15.12
CA TYR A 34 5.56 1.19 -15.04
C TYR A 34 6.46 1.79 -16.13
N ASN A 35 7.63 1.21 -16.36
CA ASN A 35 8.57 1.67 -17.39
C ASN A 35 8.11 1.33 -18.82
N LEU A 36 7.28 0.30 -18.99
CA LEU A 36 6.65 0.01 -20.28
C LEU A 36 5.58 1.05 -20.62
N GLY A 37 4.71 1.44 -19.68
CA GLY A 37 3.63 2.39 -19.91
C GLY A 37 4.08 3.85 -20.04
N THR A 38 4.98 4.18 -20.98
CA THR A 38 5.57 5.53 -21.14
C THR A 38 4.78 6.47 -22.05
N ASP A 39 3.89 5.92 -22.88
CA ASP A 39 3.03 6.67 -23.80
C ASP A 39 1.67 5.98 -23.93
N GLN A 40 0.73 6.64 -24.61
CA GLN A 40 -0.65 6.16 -24.77
C GLN A 40 -0.71 4.79 -25.47
N GLU A 41 0.11 4.54 -26.50
CA GLU A 41 0.11 3.28 -27.25
C GLU A 41 0.55 2.11 -26.35
N LYS A 42 1.62 2.30 -25.57
CA LYS A 42 2.11 1.27 -24.65
C LYS A 42 1.15 1.05 -23.48
N VAL A 43 0.50 2.09 -22.98
CA VAL A 43 -0.56 1.95 -21.96
C VAL A 43 -1.72 1.11 -22.50
N LYS A 44 -2.17 1.37 -23.72
CA LYS A 44 -3.21 0.56 -24.38
C LYS A 44 -2.75 -0.88 -24.57
N SER A 45 -1.50 -1.11 -24.99
CA SER A 45 -0.95 -2.45 -25.12
C SER A 45 -0.97 -3.21 -23.79
N ILE A 46 -0.57 -2.56 -22.68
CA ILE A 46 -0.66 -3.17 -21.35
C ILE A 46 -2.12 -3.47 -20.96
N ALA A 47 -3.02 -2.51 -21.17
CA ALA A 47 -4.43 -2.65 -20.79
C ALA A 47 -5.18 -3.67 -21.65
N SER A 48 -4.74 -3.90 -22.90
CA SER A 48 -5.33 -4.88 -23.81
C SER A 48 -5.09 -6.33 -23.40
N GLU A 49 -4.10 -6.57 -22.54
CA GLU A 49 -3.83 -7.90 -22.00
C GLU A 49 -4.97 -8.37 -21.10
N VAL A 50 -5.32 -9.65 -21.22
CA VAL A 50 -6.47 -10.22 -20.53
C VAL A 50 -6.31 -10.09 -19.02
N SER A 51 -7.30 -9.46 -18.37
CA SER A 51 -7.33 -9.21 -16.93
C SER A 51 -6.19 -8.32 -16.40
N ALA A 52 -5.44 -7.61 -17.25
CA ALA A 52 -4.30 -6.79 -16.82
C ALA A 52 -4.69 -5.78 -15.74
N LEU A 53 -5.75 -5.01 -15.98
CA LEU A 53 -6.24 -4.01 -15.04
C LEU A 53 -6.70 -4.66 -13.74
N SER A 54 -7.46 -5.76 -13.82
CA SER A 54 -7.92 -6.51 -12.65
C SER A 54 -6.75 -7.02 -11.79
N ILE A 55 -5.69 -7.53 -12.42
CA ILE A 55 -4.48 -8.01 -11.74
C ILE A 55 -3.78 -6.85 -11.02
N VAL A 56 -3.57 -5.72 -11.71
CA VAL A 56 -2.95 -4.53 -11.13
C VAL A 56 -3.77 -4.01 -9.94
N VAL A 57 -5.08 -3.87 -10.10
CA VAL A 57 -5.98 -3.38 -9.04
C VAL A 57 -5.97 -4.31 -7.82
N LYS A 58 -6.01 -5.63 -8.03
CA LYS A 58 -5.94 -6.61 -6.94
C LYS A 58 -4.57 -6.60 -6.25
N ALA A 59 -3.48 -6.41 -6.99
CA ALA A 59 -2.14 -6.35 -6.43
C ALA A 59 -1.95 -5.11 -5.54
N ILE A 60 -2.54 -3.95 -5.90
CA ILE A 60 -2.54 -2.75 -5.03
C ILE A 60 -3.11 -3.06 -3.65
N GLY A 61 -4.14 -3.89 -3.53
CA GLY A 61 -4.74 -4.23 -2.24
C GLY A 61 -4.01 -5.31 -1.43
N LYS A 62 -3.03 -6.01 -2.02
CA LYS A 62 -2.44 -7.24 -1.44
C LYS A 62 -0.92 -7.20 -1.27
N SER A 63 -0.23 -6.38 -2.05
CA SER A 63 1.23 -6.31 -2.03
C SER A 63 1.75 -5.38 -0.91
N LEU A 64 3.06 -5.43 -0.63
CA LEU A 64 3.73 -4.51 0.29
C LEU A 64 3.69 -3.06 -0.21
N MET A 65 3.78 -2.09 0.69
CA MET A 65 3.64 -0.65 0.39
C MET A 65 4.58 -0.20 -0.72
N ARG A 66 5.83 -0.69 -0.75
CA ARG A 66 6.79 -0.37 -1.82
C ARG A 66 6.30 -0.78 -3.21
N VAL A 67 5.65 -1.93 -3.33
CA VAL A 67 5.06 -2.41 -4.59
C VAL A 67 3.78 -1.63 -4.89
N GLN A 68 2.94 -1.40 -3.87
CA GLN A 68 1.71 -0.61 -4.01
C GLN A 68 2.00 0.79 -4.58
N ILE A 69 3.02 1.50 -4.08
CA ILE A 69 3.42 2.83 -4.58
C ILE A 69 3.65 2.80 -6.09
N VAL A 70 4.43 1.81 -6.58
CA VAL A 70 4.75 1.69 -8.00
C VAL A 70 3.49 1.39 -8.82
N LEU A 71 2.64 0.48 -8.36
CA LEU A 71 1.39 0.14 -9.04
C LEU A 71 0.39 1.31 -9.06
N VAL A 72 0.30 2.06 -7.98
CA VAL A 72 -0.55 3.26 -7.90
C VAL A 72 -0.04 4.34 -8.86
N ASN A 73 1.28 4.52 -8.96
CA ASN A 73 1.87 5.45 -9.94
C ASN A 73 1.65 4.98 -11.39
N LEU A 74 1.69 3.67 -11.64
CA LEU A 74 1.30 3.08 -12.93
C LEU A 74 -0.17 3.38 -13.24
N VAL A 75 -1.10 3.14 -12.31
CA VAL A 75 -2.53 3.45 -12.48
C VAL A 75 -2.75 4.95 -12.76
N ALA A 76 -2.09 5.83 -12.01
CA ALA A 76 -2.17 7.28 -12.22
C ALA A 76 -1.73 7.67 -13.64
N ARG A 77 -0.62 7.07 -14.10
CA ARG A 77 -0.09 7.31 -15.45
C ARG A 77 -1.00 6.75 -16.54
N MET A 78 -1.51 5.53 -16.37
CA MET A 78 -2.45 4.91 -17.31
C MET A 78 -3.71 5.76 -17.46
N ALA A 79 -4.27 6.21 -16.34
CA ALA A 79 -5.42 7.10 -16.32
C ALA A 79 -5.10 8.46 -16.96
N GLU A 80 -3.89 9.00 -16.82
CA GLU A 80 -3.51 10.27 -17.45
C GLU A 80 -3.33 10.17 -18.96
N LEU A 81 -2.74 9.08 -19.45
CA LEU A 81 -2.36 8.90 -20.85
C LEU A 81 -3.50 8.43 -21.75
N ASP A 82 -4.48 7.70 -21.22
CA ASP A 82 -5.60 7.21 -22.02
C ASP A 82 -6.95 7.26 -21.28
N GLU A 83 -7.95 7.84 -21.95
CA GLU A 83 -9.31 7.97 -21.41
C GLU A 83 -10.05 6.64 -21.38
N GLY A 84 -9.89 5.78 -22.40
CA GLY A 84 -10.50 4.44 -22.41
C GLY A 84 -9.98 3.59 -21.26
N VAL A 85 -8.66 3.53 -21.07
CA VAL A 85 -8.06 2.82 -19.94
C VAL A 85 -8.48 3.41 -18.59
N ARG A 86 -8.70 4.73 -18.49
CA ARG A 86 -9.24 5.37 -17.27
C ARG A 86 -10.64 4.86 -16.96
N GLU A 87 -11.52 4.79 -17.95
CA GLU A 87 -12.88 4.24 -17.78
C GLU A 87 -12.84 2.77 -17.38
N ASP A 88 -11.98 1.98 -18.03
CA ASP A 88 -11.79 0.57 -17.73
C ASP A 88 -11.32 0.33 -16.28
N LEU A 89 -10.39 1.16 -15.80
CA LEU A 89 -9.94 1.19 -14.41
C LEU A 89 -11.09 1.53 -13.44
N GLY A 90 -11.98 2.44 -13.85
CA GLY A 90 -13.21 2.75 -13.12
C GLY A 90 -14.12 1.52 -12.99
N ARG A 91 -14.31 0.76 -14.09
CA ARG A 91 -15.10 -0.48 -14.10
C ARG A 91 -14.48 -1.58 -13.24
N GLU A 92 -13.16 -1.65 -13.16
CA GLU A 92 -12.43 -2.56 -12.26
C GLU A 92 -12.43 -2.10 -10.79
N ASN A 93 -13.14 -1.02 -10.45
CA ASN A 93 -13.27 -0.48 -9.08
C ASN A 93 -11.93 -0.08 -8.43
N VAL A 94 -10.98 0.45 -9.22
CA VAL A 94 -9.67 0.87 -8.69
C VAL A 94 -9.76 1.92 -7.57
N THR A 95 -10.85 2.69 -7.51
CA THR A 95 -11.07 3.70 -6.48
C THR A 95 -11.17 3.11 -5.08
N ARG A 96 -11.73 1.89 -4.93
CA ARG A 96 -11.90 1.26 -3.61
C ARG A 96 -10.56 1.01 -2.90
N PRO A 97 -9.58 0.27 -3.48
CA PRO A 97 -8.30 0.10 -2.82
C PRO A 97 -7.55 1.41 -2.61
N LEU A 98 -7.64 2.38 -3.54
CA LEU A 98 -7.00 3.69 -3.39
C LEU A 98 -7.54 4.48 -2.19
N VAL A 99 -8.86 4.50 -2.00
CA VAL A 99 -9.49 5.18 -0.85
C VAL A 99 -9.15 4.46 0.46
N THR A 100 -9.14 3.12 0.47
CA THR A 100 -8.73 2.34 1.65
C THR A 100 -7.28 2.62 2.05
N LEU A 101 -6.35 2.67 1.09
CA LEU A 101 -4.94 2.96 1.36
C LEU A 101 -4.72 4.41 1.81
N LEU A 102 -5.47 5.36 1.25
CA LEU A 102 -5.45 6.75 1.69
C LEU A 102 -5.95 6.91 3.13
N GLY A 103 -7.00 6.15 3.48
CA GLY A 103 -7.62 6.13 4.81
C GLY A 103 -6.85 5.36 5.88
N MET A 104 -5.67 4.80 5.58
CA MET A 104 -4.83 4.14 6.58
C MET A 104 -4.52 5.12 7.72
N ASP A 105 -4.84 4.74 8.96
CA ASP A 105 -4.76 5.55 10.21
C ASP A 105 -5.80 6.65 10.38
N ILE A 106 -6.72 6.82 9.44
CA ILE A 106 -7.91 7.61 9.73
C ILE A 106 -8.78 6.72 10.61
N VAL A 107 -8.58 6.84 11.92
CA VAL A 107 -9.63 6.46 12.86
C VAL A 107 -10.78 7.40 12.55
N VAL A 108 -11.75 6.91 11.78
CA VAL A 108 -13.06 7.54 11.75
C VAL A 108 -13.57 7.39 13.18
N GLU A 109 -13.34 8.41 14.02
CA GLU A 109 -14.11 8.58 15.25
C GLU A 109 -15.55 8.67 14.74
N GLU A 110 -16.26 7.53 14.75
CA GLU A 110 -17.70 7.52 14.68
C GLU A 110 -18.15 8.55 15.70
N ALA A 111 -18.81 9.60 15.22
CA ALA A 111 -19.36 10.64 16.05
C ALA A 111 -20.14 9.96 17.18
N LYS A 112 -19.64 10.12 18.40
CA LYS A 112 -20.26 9.68 19.64
C LYS A 112 -21.74 10.07 19.60
N THR A 113 -22.62 9.08 19.41
CA THR A 113 -23.98 9.19 19.93
C THR A 113 -23.86 9.03 21.46
N PRO A 114 -24.34 10.00 22.27
CA PRO A 114 -24.34 9.83 23.71
C PRO A 114 -25.53 8.94 24.07
N SER A 115 -25.35 7.62 24.07
CA SER A 115 -26.37 6.72 24.59
C SER A 115 -25.79 5.61 25.44
N SER A 116 -26.09 5.75 26.75
CA SER A 116 -26.12 4.74 27.80
C SER A 116 -24.83 4.01 28.14
N LYS A 117 -24.11 4.55 29.12
CA LYS A 117 -23.55 3.69 30.18
C LYS A 117 -24.72 2.97 30.87
N PRO A 118 -24.57 1.69 31.21
CA PRO A 118 -24.86 1.25 32.56
C PRO A 118 -23.51 1.02 33.25
N THR A 119 -23.24 1.89 34.22
CA THR A 119 -22.27 1.65 35.27
C THR A 119 -22.69 0.38 36.01
N SER A 120 -22.16 -0.76 35.59
CA SER A 120 -22.21 -1.98 36.37
C SER A 120 -21.49 -1.74 37.69
N ILE A 121 -22.22 -1.93 38.79
CA ILE A 121 -21.85 -1.65 40.19
C ILE A 121 -20.72 -2.58 40.70
N HIS A 122 -20.03 -3.33 39.82
CA HIS A 122 -19.05 -4.35 40.19
C HIS A 122 -17.60 -4.01 39.78
N SER A 123 -17.18 -2.74 39.94
CA SER A 123 -15.76 -2.36 39.80
C SER A 123 -15.43 -1.07 40.56
N LEU A 124 -15.87 -0.96 41.81
CA LEU A 124 -15.58 0.17 42.70
C LEU A 124 -14.92 -0.24 44.03
N VAL A 125 -14.26 -1.40 44.10
CA VAL A 125 -13.64 -1.90 45.35
C VAL A 125 -12.14 -2.17 45.24
N GLN A 126 -11.43 -1.57 44.29
CA GLN A 126 -9.97 -1.73 44.25
C GLN A 126 -9.20 -0.46 43.91
N ILE A 127 -9.60 0.64 44.56
CA ILE A 127 -8.77 1.84 44.66
C ILE A 127 -8.86 2.31 46.11
N ASN A 128 -7.95 1.80 46.95
CA ASN A 128 -7.10 2.56 47.88
C ASN A 128 -6.75 1.79 49.16
N LYS A 129 -5.51 1.26 49.23
CA LYS A 129 -4.70 0.97 50.43
C LYS A 129 -3.42 0.28 49.87
N GLU A 130 -2.17 0.68 50.10
CA GLU A 130 -1.55 1.37 51.23
C GLU A 130 -0.22 2.03 50.80
N VAL A 131 0.05 3.21 51.34
CA VAL A 131 1.37 3.84 51.41
C VAL A 131 2.02 3.38 52.71
N SER A 132 3.23 2.79 52.69
CA SER A 132 4.36 3.13 53.61
C SER A 132 5.55 2.12 53.62
N LYS A 133 6.72 2.64 53.21
CA LYS A 133 8.05 2.64 53.88
C LYS A 133 9.00 1.40 53.89
N LYS A 134 10.21 1.67 53.32
CA LYS A 134 11.61 1.43 53.81
C LYS A 134 12.12 -0.03 53.84
N LYS A 135 13.41 -0.43 53.63
CA LYS A 135 14.74 0.16 53.32
C LYS A 135 15.79 -1.00 53.19
N PHE A 136 16.90 -0.80 52.44
CA PHE A 136 18.27 -1.41 52.53
C PHE A 136 18.49 -2.92 52.22
N HIS A 137 19.61 -3.46 51.70
CA HIS A 137 20.99 -2.99 51.40
C HIS A 137 21.67 -3.89 50.29
N SER A 138 22.74 -3.34 49.71
CA SER A 138 23.85 -3.81 48.81
C SER A 138 24.34 -5.28 48.94
N THR A 139 25.04 -5.95 48.00
CA THR A 139 26.33 -5.65 47.33
C THR A 139 26.64 -6.59 46.13
N SER A 140 27.56 -6.12 45.28
CA SER A 140 28.19 -6.61 44.03
C SER A 140 28.99 -7.93 44.03
N SER A 141 29.15 -8.54 42.84
CA SER A 141 30.47 -8.97 42.30
C SER A 141 30.45 -9.34 40.81
N LEU A 142 31.52 -8.93 40.10
CA LEU A 142 31.90 -9.17 38.71
C LEU A 142 31.99 -10.66 38.29
N SER A 143 31.77 -10.94 37.00
CA SER A 143 32.70 -11.74 36.19
C SER A 143 32.52 -11.47 34.67
N LEU A 144 33.63 -11.08 34.03
CA LEU A 144 33.82 -11.14 32.58
C LEU A 144 33.77 -12.60 32.11
N TYR A 145 33.23 -12.88 30.92
CA TYR A 145 33.91 -13.63 29.86
C TYR A 145 33.32 -13.30 28.49
N SER A 146 34.19 -13.51 27.51
CA SER A 146 34.18 -13.06 26.14
C SER A 146 33.23 -13.81 25.21
N ASP A 147 33.07 -13.19 24.04
CA ASP A 147 32.90 -13.80 22.73
C ASP A 147 31.53 -14.38 22.37
N GLY A 148 31.09 -13.95 21.19
CA GLY A 148 29.76 -14.20 20.68
C GLY A 148 29.39 -13.15 19.66
N SER A 149 30.21 -12.99 18.61
CA SER A 149 29.80 -12.38 17.35
C SER A 149 28.64 -13.19 16.75
N SER A 150 27.47 -13.03 17.33
CA SER A 150 26.23 -13.39 16.69
C SER A 150 26.05 -12.40 15.57
N ARG A 151 26.42 -12.86 14.36
CA ARG A 151 25.75 -12.48 13.11
C ARG A 151 24.26 -12.77 13.31
N GLY A 152 23.62 -11.92 14.09
CA GLY A 152 22.18 -11.77 14.12
C GLY A 152 21.86 -11.25 12.75
N GLY A 153 21.62 -12.21 11.84
CA GLY A 153 21.00 -11.97 10.56
C GLY A 153 19.86 -11.03 10.87
N ARG A 154 20.08 -9.78 10.46
CA ARG A 154 19.10 -8.72 10.47
C ARG A 154 18.00 -9.31 9.61
N LYS A 155 17.06 -10.00 10.28
CA LYS A 155 15.73 -10.22 9.80
C LYS A 155 15.28 -8.79 9.60
N GLU A 156 15.47 -8.31 8.36
CA GLU A 156 14.83 -7.13 7.82
C GLU A 156 13.36 -7.40 8.08
N ARG A 157 12.93 -7.07 9.30
CA ARG A 157 11.56 -6.72 9.55
C ARG A 157 11.39 -5.59 8.58
N GLU A 158 10.73 -5.87 7.46
CA GLU A 158 10.11 -4.87 6.61
C GLU A 158 9.05 -4.15 7.46
N ALA A 159 9.50 -3.49 8.53
CA ALA A 159 8.77 -2.50 9.26
C ALA A 159 8.75 -1.30 8.33
N GLU A 160 7.74 -1.26 7.48
CA GLU A 160 7.51 -0.18 6.53
C GLU A 160 7.57 1.14 7.29
N SER A 161 8.49 2.01 6.89
CA SER A 161 8.74 3.26 7.61
C SER A 161 7.54 4.20 7.45
N PRO A 162 7.30 5.11 8.41
CA PRO A 162 6.28 6.13 8.25
C PRO A 162 6.45 6.93 6.95
N ASP A 163 7.66 7.07 6.43
CA ASP A 163 7.92 7.76 5.15
C ASP A 163 7.30 7.05 3.96
N MET A 164 7.37 5.71 3.89
CA MET A 164 6.73 4.93 2.82
C MET A 164 5.21 5.09 2.86
N LYS A 165 4.65 5.20 4.07
CA LYS A 165 3.22 5.46 4.24
C LYS A 165 2.78 6.80 3.73
N HIS A 166 3.52 7.87 4.06
CA HIS A 166 3.24 9.19 3.51
C HIS A 166 3.35 9.19 1.99
N MET A 167 4.39 8.56 1.44
CA MET A 167 4.57 8.44 -0.01
C MET A 167 3.41 7.69 -0.67
N LEU A 168 2.96 6.57 -0.10
CA LEU A 168 1.80 5.83 -0.60
C LEU A 168 0.54 6.69 -0.62
N LYS A 169 0.26 7.43 0.47
CA LYS A 169 -0.88 8.34 0.54
C LYS A 169 -0.82 9.43 -0.53
N ILE A 170 0.35 10.03 -0.75
CA ILE A 170 0.58 11.03 -1.81
C ILE A 170 0.30 10.41 -3.19
N SER A 171 0.84 9.21 -3.45
CA SER A 171 0.59 8.47 -4.69
C SER A 171 -0.90 8.17 -4.89
N CYS A 172 -1.61 7.72 -3.84
CA CYS A 172 -3.05 7.44 -3.91
C CYS A 172 -3.86 8.70 -4.22
N ALA A 173 -3.58 9.82 -3.54
CA ALA A 173 -4.23 11.10 -3.82
C ALA A 173 -3.98 11.56 -5.27
N GLY A 174 -2.73 11.42 -5.74
CA GLY A 174 -2.36 11.72 -7.12
C GLY A 174 -3.11 10.84 -8.14
N ALA A 175 -3.20 9.54 -7.89
CA ALA A 175 -3.93 8.60 -8.76
C ALA A 175 -5.42 8.92 -8.82
N LEU A 176 -6.05 9.18 -7.66
CA LEU A 176 -7.45 9.60 -7.59
C LEU A 176 -7.69 10.89 -8.38
N LEU A 177 -6.81 11.89 -8.26
CA LEU A 177 -6.91 13.11 -9.06
C LEU A 177 -6.91 12.83 -10.57
N LYS A 178 -6.06 11.91 -11.05
CA LYS A 178 -6.01 11.56 -12.48
C LYS A 178 -7.25 10.78 -12.93
N LEU A 179 -7.80 9.93 -12.07
CA LEU A 179 -9.02 9.17 -12.33
C LEU A 179 -10.27 10.07 -12.34
N CYS A 180 -10.32 11.08 -11.48
CA CYS A 180 -11.43 12.03 -11.40
C CYS A 180 -11.39 13.14 -12.46
N ARG A 181 -10.32 13.24 -13.26
CA ARG A 181 -10.34 14.16 -14.40
C ARG A 181 -11.45 13.73 -15.34
N GLU A 182 -12.42 14.61 -15.54
CA GLU A 182 -13.44 14.41 -16.56
C GLU A 182 -12.73 14.29 -17.91
N GLY A 183 -13.15 13.28 -18.69
CA GLY A 183 -12.76 13.15 -20.08
C GLY A 183 -12.95 14.49 -20.78
N LYS A 184 -11.95 14.98 -21.51
CA LYS A 184 -12.09 16.20 -22.31
C LYS A 184 -12.94 15.88 -23.53
N HIS A 185 -14.19 15.47 -23.33
CA HIS A 185 -15.14 15.23 -24.38
C HIS A 185 -15.90 16.52 -24.69
N LYS A 186 -15.43 17.16 -25.77
CA LYS A 186 -16.24 17.81 -26.81
C LYS A 186 -17.24 18.87 -26.32
N GLN A 187 -16.76 20.11 -26.13
CA GLN A 187 -17.51 21.25 -26.66
C GLN A 187 -16.92 21.64 -28.01
N SER A 188 -17.36 20.95 -29.07
CA SER A 188 -17.34 21.50 -30.42
C SER A 188 -18.50 20.88 -31.18
N PHE A 189 -19.34 21.76 -31.72
CA PHE A 189 -20.56 21.57 -32.51
C PHE A 189 -21.85 21.25 -31.72
N ARG A 190 -22.64 22.28 -31.41
CA ARG A 190 -23.60 22.90 -32.34
C ARG A 190 -23.87 24.35 -31.97
#